data_AF-A0A963JRV4-F1
#
_entry.id   AF-A0A963JRV4-F1
#
_cell.length_a   1.000
_cell.length_b   1.000
_cell.length_c   1.000
_cell.angle_alpha   90.00
_cell.angle_beta   90.00
_cell.angle_gamma   90.00
#
_symmetry.space_group_name_H-M   'P 1'
#
loop_
_entity.id
_entity.type
_entity.pdbx_description
1 polymer ?
#
loop_
_entity_poly.entity_id
_entity_poly.type
_entity_poly.pdbx_seq_one_letter_code
_entity_poly.pdbx_strand_id
1 'polypeptide(L)'
;WFAPDARGALVLLALWPWALLFPAAEPFGLGQVLERLEAALAELLADTPFLAWLPVREAPLQPLSPVAELLCVALGLLVPCLLAFSMVRHRGRRVVLVLGIALVGIAATALSAALSYGPAHAWAWLGMPVRAGIWLGMVLAALTLALPQRVSAVLLLVVLTVHLALLNDAPTSAYFAQTLLVWEQGRFIRFYGLGQWLGWLWPFATLVYVLLRASRRSEIPRIEA
;
A
#
# COMPACT_ATOMS: atom_id res chain seq x y z
N TRP A 1 8.27 25.04 4.85
CA TRP A 1 7.17 24.09 5.12
C TRP A 1 7.67 22.64 5.23
N PHE A 2 8.70 22.25 4.46
CA PHE A 2 9.29 20.91 4.48
C PHE A 2 10.82 20.99 4.62
N ALA A 3 11.46 19.94 5.15
CA ALA A 3 12.92 19.85 5.23
C ALA A 3 13.55 19.80 3.81
N PRO A 4 14.81 20.22 3.61
CA PRO A 4 15.47 20.21 2.29
C PRO A 4 15.40 18.85 1.56
N ASP A 5 15.32 17.76 2.32
CA ASP A 5 15.25 16.35 1.87
C ASP A 5 13.83 15.76 1.72
N ALA A 6 12.79 16.58 1.89
CA ALA A 6 11.40 16.11 1.93
C ALA A 6 10.74 15.92 0.55
N ARG A 7 11.42 16.30 -0.54
CA ARG A 7 10.86 16.24 -1.90
C ARG A 7 10.43 14.82 -2.28
N GLY A 8 11.25 13.82 -1.97
CA GLY A 8 10.94 12.42 -2.29
C GLY A 8 9.67 11.92 -1.61
N ALA A 9 9.53 12.15 -0.31
CA ALA A 9 8.33 11.72 0.41
C ALA A 9 7.06 12.51 0.04
N LEU A 10 7.18 13.77 -0.39
CA LEU A 10 6.05 14.51 -0.97
C LEU A 10 5.59 13.92 -2.30
N VAL A 11 6.53 13.56 -3.18
CA VAL A 11 6.23 12.88 -4.44
C VAL A 11 5.56 11.54 -4.17
N LEU A 12 6.10 10.74 -3.24
CA LEU A 12 5.48 9.47 -2.84
C LEU A 12 4.06 9.68 -2.29
N LEU A 13 3.84 10.66 -1.40
CA LEU A 13 2.49 10.97 -0.92
C LEU A 13 1.55 11.43 -2.03
N ALA A 14 2.04 12.21 -3.00
CA ALA A 14 1.25 12.65 -4.14
C ALA A 14 0.90 11.50 -5.08
N LEU A 15 1.78 10.50 -5.22
CA LEU A 15 1.58 9.31 -6.04
C LEU A 15 0.66 8.27 -5.39
N TRP A 16 0.55 8.26 -4.07
CA TRP A 16 -0.24 7.25 -3.35
C TRP A 16 -1.71 7.17 -3.79
N PRO A 17 -2.46 8.29 -3.94
CA PRO A 17 -3.85 8.23 -4.43
C PRO A 17 -3.96 7.71 -5.87
N TRP A 18 -2.97 7.99 -6.72
CA TRP A 18 -2.94 7.47 -8.08
C TRP A 18 -2.69 5.96 -8.10
N ALA A 19 -1.90 5.46 -7.16
CA ALA A 19 -1.69 4.03 -6.97
C ALA A 19 -3.00 3.31 -6.56
N LEU A 20 -3.87 3.99 -5.80
CA LEU A 20 -5.19 3.48 -5.39
C LEU A 20 -6.26 3.52 -6.50
N LEU A 21 -6.00 4.19 -7.62
CA LEU A 21 -6.92 4.18 -8.76
C LEU A 21 -6.95 2.81 -9.45
N PHE A 22 -5.89 2.01 -9.28
CA PHE A 22 -5.92 0.60 -9.64
C PHE A 22 -6.75 -0.18 -8.60
N PRO A 23 -7.76 -0.97 -9.01
CA PRO A 23 -8.54 -1.77 -8.06
C PRO A 23 -7.66 -2.87 -7.46
N ALA A 24 -7.10 -2.58 -6.30
CA ALA A 24 -6.37 -3.55 -5.49
C ALA A 24 -7.31 -4.65 -5.01
N ALA A 25 -6.77 -5.84 -4.73
CA ALA A 25 -7.55 -6.94 -4.16
C ALA A 25 -8.10 -6.58 -2.78
N GLU A 26 -7.37 -5.74 -2.05
CA GLU A 26 -7.72 -5.24 -0.72
C GLU A 26 -7.63 -3.70 -0.67
N PRO A 27 -8.60 -2.99 -0.07
CA PRO A 27 -8.56 -1.53 0.04
C PRO A 27 -7.28 -1.05 0.75
N PHE A 28 -6.62 -0.05 0.17
CA PHE A 28 -5.31 0.47 0.59
C PHE A 28 -4.14 -0.53 0.51
N GLY A 29 -4.37 -1.77 0.08
CA GLY A 29 -3.35 -2.80 -0.10
C GLY A 29 -2.56 -2.58 -1.39
N LEU A 30 -1.38 -1.98 -1.27
CA LEU A 30 -0.45 -1.79 -2.39
C LEU A 30 0.72 -2.77 -2.27
N GLY A 31 1.20 -3.33 -3.39
CA GLY A 31 2.38 -4.20 -3.43
C GLY A 31 2.11 -5.71 -3.49
N GLN A 32 0.94 -6.14 -3.94
CA GLN A 32 0.65 -7.54 -4.29
C GLN A 32 1.35 -7.93 -5.60
N VAL A 33 2.61 -8.32 -5.49
CA VAL A 33 3.46 -8.69 -6.64
C VAL A 33 3.76 -10.18 -6.66
N LEU A 34 3.82 -10.82 -5.48
CA LEU A 34 4.35 -12.18 -5.33
C LEU A 34 3.55 -13.19 -6.16
N GLU A 35 2.22 -13.17 -6.07
CA GLU A 35 1.39 -14.14 -6.79
C GLU A 35 1.52 -14.02 -8.32
N ARG A 36 1.61 -12.79 -8.85
CA ARG A 36 1.82 -12.60 -10.29
C ARG A 36 3.21 -13.03 -10.73
N LEU A 37 4.21 -12.81 -9.88
CA LEU A 37 5.57 -13.28 -10.14
C LEU A 37 5.62 -14.82 -10.11
N GLU A 38 4.97 -15.47 -9.15
CA GLU A 38 4.84 -16.92 -9.07
C GLU A 38 4.13 -17.49 -10.29
N ALA A 39 3.01 -16.89 -10.72
CA ALA A 39 2.30 -17.32 -11.92
C ALA A 39 3.15 -17.19 -13.20
N ALA A 40 3.83 -16.04 -13.39
CA ALA A 40 4.73 -15.83 -14.52
C ALA A 40 5.94 -16.77 -14.51
N LEU A 41 6.48 -17.06 -13.32
CA LEU A 41 7.54 -18.05 -13.16
C LEU A 41 7.03 -19.47 -13.44
N ALA A 42 5.82 -19.82 -13.00
CA ALA A 42 5.22 -21.12 -13.27
C ALA A 42 5.00 -21.34 -14.77
N GLU A 43 4.55 -20.31 -15.51
CA GLU A 43 4.46 -20.36 -16.98
C GLU A 43 5.83 -20.46 -17.65
N LEU A 44 6.82 -19.70 -17.19
CA LEU A 44 8.17 -19.72 -17.75
C LEU A 44 8.89 -21.06 -17.51
N LEU A 45 8.65 -21.67 -16.34
CA LEU A 45 9.20 -22.95 -15.93
C LEU A 45 8.32 -24.13 -16.35
N ALA A 46 7.21 -23.89 -17.07
CA ALA A 46 6.40 -24.95 -17.64
C ALA A 46 7.29 -25.90 -18.45
N ASP A 47 7.08 -27.19 -18.27
CA ASP A 47 7.87 -28.26 -18.89
C ASP A 47 9.34 -28.38 -18.42
N THR A 48 9.74 -27.69 -17.34
CA THR A 48 11.07 -27.84 -16.74
C THR A 48 11.01 -28.57 -15.39
N PRO A 49 12.07 -29.32 -15.01
CA PRO A 49 12.14 -29.98 -13.71
C PRO A 49 12.19 -28.98 -12.54
N PHE A 50 12.50 -27.71 -12.83
CA PHE A 50 12.59 -26.64 -11.84
C PHE A 50 11.23 -26.17 -11.33
N LEU A 51 10.13 -26.48 -12.04
CA LEU A 51 8.77 -26.12 -11.59
C LEU A 51 8.47 -26.72 -10.21
N ALA A 52 8.92 -27.95 -9.94
CA ALA A 52 8.75 -28.61 -8.65
C ALA A 52 9.51 -27.94 -7.48
N TRP A 53 10.44 -27.02 -7.77
CA TRP A 53 11.14 -26.23 -6.76
C TRP A 53 10.46 -24.90 -6.48
N LEU A 54 9.52 -24.47 -7.34
CA LEU A 54 8.72 -23.29 -7.07
C LEU A 54 7.78 -23.65 -5.90
N PRO A 55 7.75 -22.86 -4.82
CA PRO A 55 6.76 -23.05 -3.75
C PRO A 55 5.38 -22.61 -4.26
N VAL A 56 4.78 -23.42 -5.15
CA VAL A 56 3.44 -23.17 -5.69
C VAL A 56 2.45 -23.30 -4.53
N ARG A 57 1.72 -22.22 -4.25
CA ARG A 57 0.63 -22.28 -3.29
C ARG A 57 -0.53 -23.08 -3.90
N GLU A 58 -0.65 -24.34 -3.51
CA GLU A 58 -1.75 -25.24 -3.91
C GLU A 58 -3.09 -24.93 -3.21
N ALA A 59 -3.10 -23.96 -2.27
CA ALA A 59 -4.27 -23.69 -1.45
C ALA A 59 -5.37 -22.97 -2.25
N PRO A 60 -6.65 -23.39 -2.11
CA PRO A 60 -7.77 -22.71 -2.75
C PRO A 60 -7.82 -21.24 -2.31
N LEU A 61 -8.19 -20.36 -3.24
CA LEU A 61 -8.38 -18.91 -3.08
C LEU A 61 -9.43 -18.61 -1.98
N GLN A 62 -9.05 -18.75 -0.72
CA GLN A 62 -9.89 -18.37 0.40
C GLN A 62 -9.82 -16.86 0.59
N PRO A 63 -10.97 -16.19 0.75
CA PRO A 63 -10.96 -14.78 1.12
C PRO A 63 -10.20 -14.59 2.42
N LEU A 64 -9.51 -13.46 2.54
CA LEU A 64 -8.85 -13.05 3.77
C LEU A 64 -9.80 -13.16 4.95
N SER A 65 -9.29 -13.62 6.09
CA SER A 65 -10.08 -13.58 7.32
C SER A 65 -10.48 -12.11 7.61
N PRO A 66 -11.67 -11.86 8.18
CA PRO A 66 -12.10 -10.49 8.49
C PRO A 66 -11.09 -9.69 9.32
N VAL A 67 -10.35 -10.36 10.20
CA VAL A 67 -9.30 -9.73 11.02
C VAL A 67 -8.10 -9.34 10.16
N ALA A 68 -7.68 -10.20 9.23
CA ALA A 68 -6.57 -9.92 8.34
C ALA A 68 -6.89 -8.78 7.35
N GLU A 69 -8.10 -8.76 6.78
CA GLU A 69 -8.60 -7.64 5.96
C GLU A 69 -8.58 -6.32 6.75
N LEU A 70 -9.12 -6.33 7.97
CA LEU A 70 -9.11 -5.17 8.87
C LEU A 70 -7.69 -4.66 9.12
N LEU A 71 -6.74 -5.56 9.42
CA LEU A 71 -5.34 -5.20 9.66
C LEU A 71 -4.67 -4.69 8.39
N CYS A 72 -4.91 -5.29 7.23
CA CYS A 72 -4.42 -4.80 5.93
C CYS A 72 -4.86 -3.35 5.69
N VAL A 73 -6.15 -3.06 5.84
CA VAL A 73 -6.73 -1.72 5.66
C VAL A 73 -6.12 -0.74 6.67
N ALA A 74 -6.02 -1.12 7.94
CA ALA A 74 -5.49 -0.26 8.99
C ALA A 74 -4.01 0.11 8.74
N LEU A 75 -3.18 -0.88 8.38
CA LEU A 75 -1.76 -0.66 8.10
C LEU A 75 -1.57 0.10 6.77
N GLY A 76 -2.34 -0.23 5.73
CA GLY A 76 -2.30 0.45 4.43
C GLY A 76 -2.61 1.95 4.54
N LEU A 77 -3.53 2.33 5.42
CA LEU A 77 -3.82 3.74 5.75
C LEU A 77 -2.75 4.39 6.65
N LEU A 78 -2.16 3.62 7.57
CA LEU A 78 -1.14 4.11 8.50
C LEU A 78 0.19 4.46 7.78
N VAL A 79 0.56 3.71 6.74
CA VAL A 79 1.80 3.90 5.96
C VAL A 79 1.94 5.35 5.43
N PRO A 80 1.02 5.91 4.63
CA PRO A 80 1.13 7.30 4.16
C PRO A 80 1.08 8.31 5.32
N CYS A 81 0.38 8.01 6.42
CA CYS A 81 0.37 8.87 7.60
C CYS A 81 1.77 8.96 8.25
N LEU A 82 2.43 7.82 8.46
CA LEU A 82 3.79 7.78 9.02
C LEU A 82 4.82 8.40 8.07
N LEU A 83 4.65 8.22 6.75
CA LEU A 83 5.45 8.89 5.74
C LEU A 83 5.34 10.42 5.87
N ALA A 84 4.12 10.93 6.02
CA ALA A 84 3.88 12.36 6.25
C ALA A 84 4.48 12.84 7.59
N PHE A 85 4.36 12.06 8.66
CA PHE A 85 4.88 12.41 9.98
C PHE A 85 6.41 12.45 10.02
N SER A 86 7.07 11.64 9.19
CA SER A 86 8.53 11.68 9.01
C SER A 86 9.03 13.04 8.49
N MET A 87 8.16 13.87 7.90
CA MET A 87 8.51 15.18 7.33
C MET A 87 7.99 16.37 8.15
N VAL A 88 6.89 16.21 8.87
CA VAL A 88 6.21 17.31 9.57
C VAL A 88 6.43 17.22 11.08
N ARG A 89 6.85 18.32 11.71
CA ARG A 89 7.09 18.39 13.18
C ARG A 89 5.86 18.83 13.98
N HIS A 90 5.02 19.68 13.41
CA HIS A 90 3.88 20.30 14.11
C HIS A 90 2.70 19.32 14.25
N ARG A 91 2.27 19.05 15.48
CA ARG A 91 1.21 18.07 15.79
C ARG A 91 -0.14 18.41 15.15
N GLY A 92 -0.58 19.67 15.20
CA GLY A 92 -1.84 20.07 14.56
C GLY A 92 -1.85 19.88 13.04
N ARG A 93 -0.69 20.01 12.38
CA ARG A 93 -0.59 19.77 10.93
C ARG A 93 -0.64 18.27 10.62
N ARG A 94 -0.11 17.43 11.52
CA ARG A 94 -0.20 15.98 11.40
C ARG A 94 -1.65 15.50 11.49
N VAL A 95 -2.48 16.09 12.36
CA VAL A 95 -3.92 15.80 12.43
C VAL A 95 -4.60 16.09 11.09
N VAL A 96 -4.38 17.27 10.51
CA VAL A 96 -4.92 17.63 9.19
C VAL A 96 -4.47 16.65 8.11
N LEU A 97 -3.21 16.20 8.15
CA LEU A 97 -2.68 15.22 7.19
C LEU A 97 -3.34 13.85 7.33
N VAL A 98 -3.59 13.36 8.54
CA VAL A 98 -4.32 12.08 8.74
C VAL A 98 -5.71 12.16 8.12
N LEU A 99 -6.46 13.22 8.43
CA LEU A 99 -7.81 13.40 7.89
C LEU A 99 -7.79 13.55 6.37
N GLY A 100 -6.84 14.32 5.83
CA GLY A 100 -6.68 14.50 4.39
C GLY A 100 -6.30 13.21 3.68
N ILE A 101 -5.37 12.43 4.23
CA ILE A 101 -4.94 11.14 3.67
C ILE A 101 -6.11 10.14 3.69
N ALA A 102 -6.85 10.05 4.79
CA ALA A 102 -8.02 9.19 4.88
C ALA A 102 -9.09 9.58 3.85
N LEU A 103 -9.42 10.87 3.76
CA LEU A 103 -10.41 11.37 2.81
C LEU A 103 -9.98 11.09 1.35
N VAL A 104 -8.74 11.43 1.00
CA VAL A 104 -8.21 11.22 -0.35
C VAL A 104 -8.12 9.73 -0.68
N GLY A 105 -7.71 8.89 0.27
CA GLY A 105 -7.67 7.45 0.09
C GLY A 105 -9.06 6.88 -0.18
N ILE A 106 -10.04 7.20 0.67
CA ILE A 106 -11.44 6.76 0.50
C ILE A 106 -12.00 7.23 -0.85
N ALA A 107 -11.76 8.50 -1.21
CA ALA A 107 -12.23 9.06 -2.47
C ALA A 107 -11.57 8.39 -3.69
N ALA A 108 -10.27 8.12 -3.64
CA ALA A 108 -9.54 7.46 -4.73
C ALA A 108 -10.01 6.01 -4.90
N THR A 109 -10.17 5.26 -3.81
CA THR A 109 -10.70 3.88 -3.85
C THR A 109 -12.15 3.83 -4.32
N ALA A 110 -13.00 4.76 -3.85
CA ALA A 110 -14.38 4.86 -4.32
C ALA A 110 -14.46 5.23 -5.82
N LEU A 111 -13.60 6.15 -6.28
CA LEU A 111 -13.49 6.51 -7.69
C LEU A 111 -13.01 5.31 -8.53
N SER A 112 -12.01 4.57 -8.05
CA SER A 112 -11.55 3.33 -8.70
C SER A 112 -12.68 2.32 -8.85
N ALA A 113 -13.45 2.09 -7.79
CA ALA A 113 -14.60 1.18 -7.81
C ALA A 113 -15.71 1.68 -8.75
N ALA A 114 -16.01 2.97 -8.73
CA ALA A 114 -17.01 3.59 -9.61
C ALA A 114 -16.62 3.47 -11.09
N LEU A 115 -15.34 3.68 -11.41
CA LEU A 115 -14.83 3.56 -12.78
C LEU A 115 -14.75 2.10 -13.24
N SER A 116 -14.47 1.17 -12.33
CA SER A 116 -14.31 -0.26 -12.65
C SER A 116 -15.64 -1.02 -12.74
N TYR A 117 -16.56 -0.76 -11.81
CA TYR A 117 -17.81 -1.53 -11.64
C TYR A 117 -19.09 -0.68 -11.79
N GLY A 118 -18.93 0.60 -12.13
CA GLY A 118 -20.02 1.57 -12.26
C GLY A 118 -20.32 2.33 -10.95
N PRO A 119 -20.93 3.53 -11.06
CA PRO A 119 -21.12 4.43 -9.91
C PRO A 119 -22.01 3.86 -8.80
N ALA A 120 -22.91 2.93 -9.12
CA ALA A 120 -23.73 2.23 -8.12
C ALA A 120 -22.89 1.39 -7.14
N HIS A 121 -21.72 0.90 -7.57
CA HIS A 121 -20.82 0.08 -6.77
C HIS A 121 -19.66 0.88 -6.15
N ALA A 122 -19.67 2.20 -6.24
CA ALA A 122 -18.60 3.08 -5.73
C ALA A 122 -18.28 2.86 -4.24
N TRP A 123 -19.26 2.38 -3.48
CA TRP A 123 -19.17 2.15 -2.03
C TRP A 123 -19.25 0.67 -1.64
N ALA A 124 -19.30 -0.25 -2.61
CA ALA A 124 -19.48 -1.69 -2.35
C ALA A 124 -18.32 -2.30 -1.55
N TRP A 125 -17.14 -1.69 -1.60
CA TRP A 125 -15.94 -2.10 -0.88
C TRP A 125 -15.95 -1.73 0.61
N LEU A 126 -16.86 -0.87 1.08
CA LEU A 126 -16.94 -0.44 2.50
C LEU A 126 -17.66 -1.48 3.38
N GLY A 127 -17.19 -2.71 3.35
CA GLY A 127 -17.63 -3.77 4.25
C GLY A 127 -17.35 -3.45 5.73
N MET A 128 -17.90 -4.27 6.63
CA MET A 128 -17.68 -4.12 8.07
C MET A 128 -16.19 -4.19 8.47
N PRO A 129 -15.39 -5.16 7.97
CA PRO A 129 -13.96 -5.24 8.29
C PRO A 129 -13.18 -4.00 7.82
N VAL A 130 -13.45 -3.52 6.61
CA VAL A 130 -12.84 -2.31 6.04
C VAL A 130 -13.16 -1.08 6.87
N ARG A 131 -14.42 -0.87 7.26
CA ARG A 131 -14.81 0.26 8.11
C ARG A 131 -14.08 0.23 9.45
N ALA A 132 -14.01 -0.94 10.08
CA ALA A 132 -13.26 -1.12 11.31
C ALA A 132 -11.74 -0.89 11.12
N GLY A 133 -11.19 -1.32 9.98
CA GLY A 133 -9.79 -1.11 9.61
C GLY A 133 -9.45 0.37 9.42
N ILE A 134 -10.31 1.13 8.76
CA ILE A 134 -10.16 2.60 8.61
C ILE A 134 -10.13 3.27 9.98
N TRP A 135 -11.07 2.94 10.87
CA TRP A 135 -11.11 3.46 12.23
C TRP A 135 -9.85 3.10 13.02
N LEU A 136 -9.43 1.83 12.98
CA LEU A 136 -8.21 1.38 13.64
C LEU A 136 -6.99 2.12 13.10
N GLY A 137 -6.86 2.25 11.78
CA GLY A 137 -5.77 2.98 11.12
C GLY A 137 -5.72 4.45 11.57
N MET A 138 -6.86 5.13 11.66
CA MET A 138 -6.95 6.50 12.18
C MET A 138 -6.56 6.58 13.66
N VAL A 139 -6.98 5.63 14.50
CA VAL A 139 -6.60 5.57 15.92
C VAL A 139 -5.08 5.36 16.05
N LEU A 140 -4.50 4.42 15.32
CA LEU A 140 -3.06 4.18 15.31
C LEU A 140 -2.28 5.41 14.80
N ALA A 141 -2.80 6.11 13.79
CA ALA A 141 -2.22 7.35 13.31
C ALA A 141 -2.30 8.46 14.39
N ALA A 142 -3.41 8.53 15.14
CA ALA A 142 -3.57 9.47 16.25
C ALA A 142 -2.56 9.20 17.39
N LEU A 143 -2.38 7.94 17.78
CA LEU A 143 -1.40 7.54 18.81
C LEU A 143 0.04 7.89 18.42
N THR A 144 0.34 7.90 17.12
CA THR A 144 1.69 8.21 16.61
C THR A 144 1.94 9.71 16.35
N LEU A 145 0.94 10.59 16.58
CA LEU A 145 1.05 12.04 16.32
C LEU A 145 2.18 12.71 17.09
N ALA A 146 2.48 12.26 18.31
CA ALA A 146 3.51 12.84 19.16
C ALA A 146 4.93 12.34 18.86
N LEU A 147 5.07 11.29 18.04
CA LEU A 147 6.36 10.63 17.83
C LEU A 147 7.37 11.54 17.11
N PRO A 148 8.66 11.52 17.49
CA PRO A 148 9.71 12.19 16.75
C PRO A 148 9.77 11.70 15.30
N GLN A 149 10.18 12.58 14.37
CA GLN A 149 10.26 12.25 12.94
C GLN A 149 11.08 10.99 12.63
N ARG A 150 12.15 10.75 13.41
CA ARG A 150 13.00 9.55 13.27
C ARG A 150 12.24 8.28 13.66
N VAL A 151 11.52 8.33 14.77
CA VAL A 151 10.70 7.19 15.24
C VAL A 151 9.58 6.90 14.24
N SER A 152 8.93 7.93 13.69
CA SER A 152 7.93 7.72 12.62
C SER A 152 8.52 7.07 11.37
N ALA A 153 9.76 7.38 10.99
CA ALA A 153 10.44 6.75 9.85
C ALA A 153 10.81 5.29 10.10
N VAL A 154 11.32 4.96 11.30
CA VAL A 154 11.62 3.57 11.68
C VAL A 154 10.33 2.76 11.79
N LEU A 155 9.30 3.32 12.43
CA LEU A 155 7.99 2.68 12.53
C LEU A 155 7.36 2.46 11.16
N LEU A 156 7.52 3.41 10.23
CA LEU A 156 7.09 3.26 8.85
C LEU A 156 7.75 2.06 8.17
N LEU A 157 9.05 1.84 8.35
CA LEU A 157 9.73 0.66 7.79
C LEU A 157 9.09 -0.64 8.32
N VAL A 158 8.93 -0.74 9.64
CA VAL A 158 8.35 -1.93 10.27
C VAL A 158 6.91 -2.15 9.80
N VAL A 159 6.07 -1.13 9.86
CA VAL A 159 4.66 -1.19 9.46
C VAL A 159 4.52 -1.57 7.99
N LEU A 160 5.34 -0.98 7.11
CA LEU A 160 5.29 -1.25 5.67
C LEU A 160 5.76 -2.68 5.35
N THR A 161 6.79 -3.19 6.03
CA THR A 161 7.22 -4.58 5.88
C THR A 161 6.16 -5.57 6.37
N VAL A 162 5.54 -5.32 7.54
CA VAL A 162 4.45 -6.16 8.06
C VAL A 162 3.23 -6.10 7.14
N HIS A 163 2.87 -4.92 6.64
CA HIS A 163 1.77 -4.76 5.68
C HIS A 163 2.02 -5.55 4.40
N LEU A 164 3.22 -5.46 3.82
CA LEU A 164 3.60 -6.23 2.63
C LEU A 164 3.62 -7.73 2.89
N ALA A 165 4.10 -8.18 4.04
CA ALA A 165 4.09 -9.60 4.41
C ALA A 165 2.66 -10.12 4.51
N LEU A 166 1.79 -9.42 5.23
CA LEU A 166 0.38 -9.79 5.37
C LEU A 166 -0.35 -9.81 4.01
N LEU A 167 -0.07 -8.81 3.18
CA LEU A 167 -0.74 -8.61 1.89
C LEU A 167 -0.27 -9.60 0.81
N ASN A 168 0.99 -10.04 0.86
CA ASN A 168 1.54 -11.06 -0.05
C ASN A 168 1.36 -12.48 0.51
N ASP A 169 1.04 -12.66 1.78
CA ASP A 169 0.66 -13.95 2.35
C ASP A 169 -0.84 -14.25 2.16
N ALA A 170 -1.65 -13.20 2.05
CA ALA A 170 -3.03 -13.31 1.59
C ALA A 170 -3.09 -13.96 0.19
N PRO A 171 -3.95 -14.98 -0.02
CA PRO A 171 -4.35 -15.37 -1.37
C PRO A 171 -4.94 -14.12 -2.03
N THR A 172 -4.60 -13.80 -3.29
CA THR A 172 -5.39 -12.76 -3.97
C THR A 172 -6.85 -13.21 -3.91
N SER A 173 -7.69 -12.34 -3.34
CA SER A 173 -9.08 -12.70 -3.10
C SER A 173 -9.71 -13.16 -4.41
N ALA A 174 -10.71 -14.06 -4.36
CA ALA A 174 -11.48 -14.45 -5.56
C ALA A 174 -12.00 -13.23 -6.36
N TYR A 175 -12.15 -12.09 -5.67
CA TYR A 175 -12.43 -10.79 -6.27
C TYR A 175 -11.34 -10.33 -7.23
N PHE A 176 -10.04 -10.44 -6.93
CA PHE A 176 -8.97 -10.03 -7.83
C PHE A 176 -8.95 -10.84 -9.13
N ALA A 177 -9.13 -12.16 -9.06
CA ALA A 177 -9.19 -13.03 -10.23
C ALA A 177 -10.44 -12.77 -11.08
N GLN A 178 -11.60 -12.58 -10.43
CA GLN A 178 -12.85 -12.21 -11.12
C GLN A 178 -12.77 -10.81 -11.72
N THR A 179 -12.13 -9.86 -11.04
CA THR A 179 -11.82 -8.53 -11.56
C THR A 179 -10.88 -8.66 -12.76
N LEU A 180 -9.82 -9.47 -12.70
CA LEU A 180 -8.92 -9.74 -13.84
C LEU A 180 -9.66 -10.27 -15.08
N LEU A 181 -10.61 -11.20 -14.90
CA LEU A 181 -11.43 -11.72 -16.00
C LEU A 181 -12.38 -10.67 -16.58
N VAL A 182 -12.98 -9.82 -15.74
CA VAL A 182 -13.79 -8.67 -16.19
C VAL A 182 -12.91 -7.60 -16.88
N TRP A 183 -11.62 -7.55 -16.55
CA TRP A 183 -10.63 -6.64 -17.11
C TRP A 183 -10.10 -7.07 -18.48
N GLU A 184 -9.83 -8.36 -18.70
CA GLU A 184 -9.41 -8.87 -20.02
C GLU A 184 -10.50 -8.74 -21.09
N GLN A 185 -11.77 -8.65 -20.70
CA GLN A 185 -12.90 -8.51 -21.63
C GLN A 185 -13.16 -7.08 -22.14
N GLY A 186 -12.21 -6.16 -22.00
CA GLY A 186 -12.10 -5.00 -22.90
C GLY A 186 -13.08 -3.84 -22.70
N ARG A 187 -13.60 -3.62 -21.49
CA ARG A 187 -14.58 -2.53 -21.25
C ARG A 187 -14.01 -1.20 -20.76
N PHE A 188 -12.71 -1.08 -20.47
CA PHE A 188 -12.09 0.22 -20.18
C PHE A 188 -10.66 0.39 -20.74
N ILE A 189 -10.46 1.62 -21.24
CA ILE A 189 -9.28 2.21 -21.89
C ILE A 189 -7.95 1.80 -21.23
N ARG A 190 -6.93 1.56 -22.06
CA ARG A 190 -5.50 1.22 -21.80
C ARG A 190 -4.73 2.02 -20.72
N PHE A 191 -5.38 2.84 -19.89
CA PHE A 191 -4.78 3.74 -18.89
C PHE A 191 -4.25 3.05 -17.63
N TYR A 192 -4.51 1.76 -17.43
CA TYR A 192 -4.30 1.12 -16.14
C TYR A 192 -2.96 0.39 -15.96
N GLY A 193 -2.17 0.21 -17.02
CA GLY A 193 -0.83 -0.36 -16.89
C GLY A 193 0.04 0.46 -15.92
N LEU A 194 0.05 1.79 -16.06
CA LEU A 194 0.80 2.66 -15.16
C LEU A 194 0.24 2.68 -13.73
N GLY A 195 -1.08 2.66 -13.55
CA GLY A 195 -1.71 2.58 -12.23
C GLY A 195 -1.35 1.28 -11.50
N GLN A 196 -1.34 0.16 -12.22
CA GLN A 196 -0.90 -1.13 -11.72
C GLN A 196 0.59 -1.12 -11.34
N TRP A 197 1.46 -0.66 -12.24
CA TRP A 197 2.90 -0.52 -11.95
C TRP A 197 3.14 0.38 -10.75
N LEU A 198 2.38 1.46 -10.62
CA LEU A 198 2.46 2.36 -9.49
C LEU A 198 1.99 1.69 -8.20
N GLY A 199 0.85 0.98 -8.22
CA GLY A 199 0.35 0.21 -7.08
C GLY A 199 1.32 -0.88 -6.60
N TRP A 200 2.10 -1.44 -7.52
CA TRP A 200 3.16 -2.38 -7.21
C TRP A 200 4.41 -1.73 -6.66
N LEU A 201 4.94 -0.73 -7.35
CA LEU A 201 6.25 -0.15 -7.05
C LEU A 201 6.22 0.84 -5.89
N TRP A 202 5.10 1.49 -5.62
CA TRP A 202 4.97 2.51 -4.59
C TRP A 202 5.45 2.08 -3.19
N PRO A 203 5.04 0.92 -2.63
CA PRO A 203 5.51 0.49 -1.31
C PRO A 203 7.02 0.19 -1.32
N PHE A 204 7.57 -0.40 -2.38
CA PHE A 204 9.01 -0.65 -2.49
C PHE A 204 9.82 0.65 -2.64
N ALA A 205 9.33 1.60 -3.44
CA ALA A 205 9.92 2.93 -3.56
C ALA A 205 9.90 3.67 -2.22
N THR A 206 8.84 3.51 -1.43
CA THR A 206 8.73 4.07 -0.07
C THR A 206 9.74 3.43 0.88
N LEU A 207 9.90 2.10 0.85
CA LEU A 207 10.93 1.39 1.64
C LEU A 207 12.33 1.90 1.31
N VAL A 208 12.70 1.91 0.02
CA VAL A 208 14.02 2.36 -0.45
C VAL A 208 14.27 3.82 -0.05
N TYR A 209 13.28 4.70 -0.26
CA TYR A 209 13.40 6.11 0.13
C TYR A 209 13.68 6.28 1.63
N VAL A 210 12.93 5.57 2.48
CA VAL A 210 13.08 5.69 3.94
C VAL A 210 14.40 5.09 4.41
N LEU A 211 14.84 3.97 3.82
CA LEU A 211 16.16 3.36 4.10
C LEU A 211 17.31 4.31 3.72
N LEU A 212 17.29 4.88 2.52
CA LEU A 212 18.31 5.84 2.06
C LEU A 212 18.35 7.09 2.93
N ARG A 213 17.18 7.54 3.40
CA ARG A 213 17.10 8.69 4.32
C ARG A 213 17.61 8.35 5.72
N ALA A 214 17.42 7.12 6.18
CA ALA A 214 17.95 6.65 7.44
C ALA A 214 19.49 6.52 7.39
N SER A 215 20.05 6.03 6.29
CA SER A 215 21.50 5.81 6.14
C SER A 215 22.31 7.11 6.04
N ARG A 216 21.84 8.10 5.27
CA ARG A 216 22.52 9.41 5.05
C ARG A 216 22.68 10.26 6.32
N ARG A 217 21.97 9.96 7.41
CA ARG A 217 22.05 10.70 8.68
C ARG A 217 23.10 10.18 9.65
N SER A 218 23.82 9.13 9.26
CA SER A 218 24.85 8.46 10.08
C SER A 218 26.25 9.03 9.86
N GLU A 219 26.44 9.92 8.88
CA GLU A 219 27.70 10.64 8.67
C GLU A 219 27.83 11.74 9.72
N ILE A 220 28.38 11.37 10.87
CA ILE A 220 28.85 12.30 11.91
C ILE A 220 30.13 12.97 11.35
N PRO A 221 30.27 14.31 11.38
CA PRO A 221 31.52 14.94 10.99
C PRO A 221 32.63 14.46 11.93
N ARG A 222 33.70 13.89 11.38
CA ARG A 222 34.96 13.77 12.13
C ARG A 222 35.33 15.18 12.56
N ILE A 223 35.32 15.42 13.87
CA ILE A 223 35.98 16.58 14.46
C ILE A 223 37.47 16.32 14.26
N GLU A 224 38.06 16.94 13.24
CA GLU A 224 39.51 17.07 13.18
C GLU A 224 39.92 18.01 14.32
N ALA A 225 40.74 17.47 15.22
CA ALA A 225 41.31 18.15 16.38
C ALA A 225 42.62 18.86 16.00
#